data_AF-A0A931VFA8-F1
#
_entry.id   AF-A0A931VFA8-F1
#
_cell.length_a   1.000
_cell.length_b   1.000
_cell.length_c   1.000
_cell.angle_alpha   90.00
_cell.angle_beta   90.00
_cell.angle_gamma   90.00
#
_symmetry.space_group_name_H-M   'P 1'
#
loop_
_entity.id
_entity.type
_entity.pdbx_description
1 polymer ?
#
loop_
_entity_poly.entity_id
_entity_poly.type
_entity_poly.pdbx_seq_one_letter_code
_entity_poly.pdbx_strand_id
1 'polypeptide(L)' 'HLRTHQDFPATKKELVEACNNLSDFSEEDKKWFAEHLPEGNYESAEDVMRALGWDTKSMPASA' A
#
# COMPACT_ATOMS: atom_id res chain seq x y z
N HIS A 1 -10.11 2.57 -2.14
CA HIS A 1 -9.40 3.57 -1.31
C HIS A 1 -8.11 4.06 -1.97
N LEU A 2 -7.09 3.22 -2.26
CA LEU A 2 -5.85 3.70 -2.90
C LEU A 2 -6.00 4.34 -4.29
N ARG A 3 -6.88 3.83 -5.15
CA ARG A 3 -7.08 4.37 -6.53
C ARG A 3 -7.77 5.73 -6.59
N THR A 4 -8.35 6.19 -5.48
CA THR A 4 -9.15 7.44 -5.42
C THR A 4 -8.57 8.49 -4.48
N HIS A 5 -7.67 8.12 -3.58
CA HIS A 5 -7.13 8.99 -2.53
C HIS A 5 -5.61 9.18 -2.60
N GLN A 6 -4.93 8.51 -3.52
CA GLN A 6 -3.51 8.71 -3.74
C GLN A 6 -3.27 9.11 -5.20
N ASP A 7 -2.60 10.24 -5.37
CA ASP A 7 -2.08 10.67 -6.65
C ASP A 7 -0.80 9.87 -6.97
N PHE A 8 -0.70 9.39 -8.20
CA PHE A 8 0.48 8.69 -8.68
C PHE A 8 1.14 9.50 -9.82
N PRO A 9 2.47 9.47 -9.98
CA PRO A 9 3.44 8.63 -9.26
C PRO A 9 3.68 9.07 -7.80
N ALA A 10 3.85 8.10 -6.90
CA ALA A 10 4.11 8.33 -5.48
C ALA A 10 5.28 7.47 -4.97
N THR A 11 6.08 8.02 -4.09
CA THR A 11 7.17 7.28 -3.43
C THR A 11 6.66 6.46 -2.25
N LYS A 12 7.43 5.44 -1.81
CA LYS A 12 7.16 4.71 -0.55
C LYS A 12 6.81 5.67 0.59
N LYS A 13 7.57 6.76 0.72
CA LYS A 13 7.40 7.72 1.82
C LYS A 13 6.04 8.42 1.74
N GLU A 14 5.66 8.90 0.56
CA GLU A 14 4.35 9.51 0.33
C GLU A 14 3.20 8.51 0.52
N LEU A 15 3.39 7.26 0.11
CA LEU A 15 2.42 6.19 0.34
C LEU A 15 2.23 5.89 1.82
N VAL A 16 3.33 5.83 2.60
CA VAL A 16 3.29 5.60 4.05
C VAL A 16 2.67 6.81 4.77
N GLU A 17 3.01 8.04 4.37
CA GLU A 17 2.43 9.25 4.95
C GLU A 17 0.93 9.37 4.64
N ALA A 18 0.52 9.07 3.40
CA ALA A 18 -0.88 8.99 3.03
C ALA A 18 -1.60 7.88 3.81
N CYS A 19 -1.02 6.68 3.89
CA CYS A 19 -1.56 5.56 4.67
C CYS A 19 -1.73 5.93 6.15
N ASN A 20 -0.76 6.63 6.74
CA ASN A 20 -0.84 7.10 8.13
C ASN A 20 -1.98 8.10 8.37
N ASN A 21 -2.28 8.96 7.38
CA ASN A 21 -3.40 9.90 7.43
C ASN A 21 -4.78 9.25 7.21
N LEU A 22 -4.84 8.02 6.70
CA LEU A 22 -6.09 7.29 6.57
C LEU A 22 -6.50 6.70 7.92
N SER A 23 -7.66 7.11 8.44
CA SER A 23 -8.27 6.50 9.64
C SER A 23 -8.88 5.13 9.38
N ASP A 24 -9.02 4.72 8.11
CA ASP A 24 -9.53 3.40 7.71
C ASP A 24 -8.56 2.25 7.98
N PHE A 25 -7.28 2.53 8.24
CA PHE A 25 -6.26 1.51 8.51
C PHE A 25 -5.85 1.51 9.98
N SER A 26 -5.68 0.31 10.54
CA SER A 26 -5.15 0.13 11.89
C SER A 26 -3.66 0.48 11.94
N GLU A 27 -3.13 0.77 13.13
CA GLU A 27 -1.69 1.01 13.31
C GLU A 27 -0.84 -0.19 12.88
N GLU A 28 -1.35 -1.40 13.05
CA GLU A 28 -0.70 -2.65 12.61
C GLU A 28 -0.59 -2.72 11.08
N ASP A 29 -1.68 -2.43 10.35
CA ASP A 29 -1.68 -2.37 8.88
C ASP A 29 -0.70 -1.31 8.37
N LYS A 30 -0.67 -0.13 9.01
CA LYS A 30 0.24 0.98 8.67
C LYS A 30 1.70 0.59 8.85
N LYS A 31 2.04 -0.06 9.97
CA LYS A 31 3.40 -0.55 10.23
C LYS A 31 3.79 -1.64 9.25
N TRP A 32 2.92 -2.63 9.03
CA TRP A 32 3.16 -3.71 8.07
C TRP A 32 3.44 -3.13 6.68
N PHE A 33 2.62 -2.18 6.23
CA PHE A 33 2.78 -1.50 4.96
C PHE A 33 4.12 -0.76 4.86
N ALA A 34 4.52 -0.02 5.90
CA ALA A 34 5.80 0.68 5.92
C ALA A 34 7.03 -0.26 5.94
N GLU A 35 6.93 -1.42 6.58
CA GLU A 35 8.00 -2.41 6.65
C GLU A 35 8.09 -3.28 5.38
N HIS A 36 6.95 -3.65 4.80
CA HIS A 36 6.89 -4.58 3.66
C HIS A 36 6.94 -3.87 2.32
N LEU A 37 6.54 -2.60 2.22
CA LEU A 37 6.65 -1.85 0.98
C LEU A 37 8.13 -1.51 0.74
N PRO A 38 8.76 -2.02 -0.33
CA PRO A 38 10.14 -1.68 -0.63
C PRO A 38 10.26 -0.19 -0.97
N GLU A 39 11.45 0.37 -0.77
CA GLU A 39 11.72 1.72 -1.26
C GLU A 39 11.64 1.73 -2.78
N GLY A 40 10.85 2.65 -3.32
CA GLY A 40 10.55 2.70 -4.74
C GLY A 40 9.63 3.86 -5.08
N ASN A 41 9.53 4.12 -6.38
CA ASN A 41 8.57 5.04 -6.95
C ASN A 41 7.50 4.23 -7.68
N TYR A 42 6.26 4.36 -7.21
CA TYR A 42 5.15 3.57 -7.68
C TYR A 42 4.32 4.42 -8.63
N GLU A 43 4.04 3.89 -9.82
CA GLU A 43 3.27 4.61 -10.85
C GLU A 43 1.76 4.44 -10.66
N SER A 44 1.34 3.46 -9.87
CA SER A 44 -0.06 3.13 -9.63
C SER A 44 -0.22 2.26 -8.39
N ALA A 45 -1.42 2.19 -7.85
CA ALA A 45 -1.75 1.30 -6.73
C ALA A 45 -1.44 -0.18 -7.07
N GLU A 46 -1.58 -0.57 -8.33
CA GLU A 46 -1.22 -1.90 -8.84
C GLU A 46 0.27 -2.20 -8.66
N ASP A 47 1.14 -1.21 -8.83
CA ASP A 47 2.58 -1.35 -8.64
C ASP A 47 2.92 -1.58 -7.16
N VAL A 48 2.26 -0.83 -6.27
CA VAL A 48 2.33 -1.01 -4.81
C VAL A 48 1.90 -2.42 -4.41
N MET A 49 0.75 -2.87 -4.93
CA MET A 49 0.22 -4.22 -4.65
C MET A 49 1.16 -5.31 -5.14
N ARG A 50 1.74 -5.16 -6.34
CA ARG A 50 2.73 -6.10 -6.89
C ARG A 50 4.01 -6.12 -6.04
N ALA A 51 4.49 -4.97 -5.58
CA ALA A 51 5.67 -4.88 -4.73
C ALA A 51 5.46 -5.51 -3.35
N LEU A 52 4.23 -5.46 -2.83
CA LEU A 52 3.82 -6.16 -1.61
C LEU A 52 3.54 -7.66 -1.81
N GLY A 53 3.67 -8.17 -3.04
CA GLY A 53 3.39 -9.57 -3.38
C GLY A 53 1.90 -9.92 -3.42
N TRP A 54 1.02 -8.92 -3.47
CA TRP A 54 -0.42 -9.10 -3.68
C TRP A 54 -0.72 -9.28 -5.17
N ASP A 55 -0.08 -10.27 -5.79
CA ASP A 55 -0.56 -10.78 -7.06
C ASP A 55 -1.87 -11.54 -6.80
N THR A 56 -2.86 -11.38 -7.67
CA THR A 56 -4.24 -11.90 -7.57
C THR A 56 -4.42 -13.40 -7.31
N LYS A 57 -3.34 -14.13 -7.06
CA LYS A 57 -3.28 -15.56 -6.74
C LYS A 57 -3.15 -15.90 -5.25
N SER A 58 -2.93 -14.92 -4.35
CA SER A 58 -2.71 -15.22 -2.93
C SER A 58 -3.36 -14.23 -1.96
N MET A 59 -4.65 -13.96 -2.14
CA MET A 59 -5.50 -13.68 -0.98
C MET A 59 -6.04 -15.03 -0.49
N PRO A 60 -5.65 -15.56 0.68
CA PRO A 60 -6.57 -16.46 1.36
C PRO A 60 -7.81 -15.61 1.65
N ALA A 61 -8.93 -15.93 1.01
CA ALA A 61 -10.22 -15.52 1.53
C ALA A 61 -10.21 -15.94 3.00
N SER A 62 -10.27 -14.98 3.92
CA SER A 62 -10.42 -15.25 5.35
C SER A 62 -11.57 -16.24 5.49
N ALA A 63 -11.22 -17.47 5.88
CA ALA A 63 -12.15 -18.53 6.25
C ALA A 63 -12.66 -18.30 7.67
#